data_AF-A0A3B9MG66-F1
#
_entry.id   AF-A0A3B9MG66-F1
#
_cell.length_a   1.000
_cell.length_b   1.000
_cell.length_c   1.000
_cell.angle_alpha   90.00
_cell.angle_beta   90.00
_cell.angle_gamma   90.00
#
_symmetry.space_group_name_H-M   'P 1'
#
loop_
_entity.id
_entity.type
_entity.pdbx_description
1 polymer ?
#
loop_
_entity_poly.entity_id
_entity_poly.type
_entity_poly.pdbx_seq_one_letter_code
_entity_poly.pdbx_strand_id
1 'polypeptide(L)'
;MRFAVALLITAFAALSAFGQAPTLRIVTEVPNLPSELFYGNIKVKPLRLRPGTNTVITINDSDFFVNQQYVDFLSRFPDQSGFDFWVNQIASCNGDAVCIAGQRDNSSGAFFLSIEFQETGYLVERMYKVAYGDATGTSTFGTTHTLSVPIVRRSEFLPDTLEMSNGVVVGQPNWQTVLENNKVAFANDFVSRARFSSAFATSLTPAQFVDALFG
;
A
#
# COMPACT_ATOMS: atom_id res chain seq x y z
N MET A 1 -51.59 34.00 -24.53
CA MET A 1 -50.46 34.93 -24.26
C MET A 1 -50.11 34.78 -22.78
N ARG A 2 -49.02 34.07 -22.45
CA ARG A 2 -47.75 34.64 -21.89
C ARG A 2 -48.05 35.51 -20.65
N PHE A 3 -47.59 35.21 -19.42
CA PHE A 3 -46.19 35.12 -18.98
C PHE A 3 -46.03 34.32 -17.67
N ALA A 4 -44.82 33.79 -17.45
CA ALA A 4 -44.35 32.98 -16.33
C ALA A 4 -43.41 33.78 -15.39
N VAL A 5 -42.85 33.07 -14.38
CA VAL A 5 -41.60 33.34 -13.60
C VAL A 5 -41.81 34.13 -12.29
N ALA A 6 -41.24 33.82 -11.11
CA ALA A 6 -40.05 33.03 -10.75
C ALA A 6 -40.19 32.37 -9.35
N LEU A 7 -39.71 31.13 -9.22
CA LEU A 7 -39.39 30.50 -7.94
C LEU A 7 -37.86 30.38 -7.88
N LEU A 8 -37.22 31.14 -7.00
CA LEU A 8 -35.77 31.20 -6.90
C LEU A 8 -35.28 30.03 -6.03
N ILE A 9 -34.88 28.93 -6.65
CA ILE A 9 -34.12 27.86 -6.00
C ILE A 9 -32.65 28.13 -6.29
N THR A 10 -31.93 28.65 -5.30
CA THR A 10 -30.46 28.71 -5.35
C THR A 10 -29.91 27.31 -5.12
N ALA A 11 -29.68 26.58 -6.21
CA ALA A 11 -28.85 25.38 -6.20
C ALA A 11 -27.38 25.82 -6.12
N PHE A 12 -26.78 25.75 -4.92
CA PHE A 12 -25.34 25.79 -4.76
C PHE A 12 -24.77 24.43 -5.19
N ALA A 13 -24.46 24.29 -6.48
CA ALA A 13 -23.61 23.21 -6.95
C ALA A 13 -22.16 23.54 -6.56
N ALA A 14 -21.73 23.04 -5.40
CA ALA A 14 -20.32 22.97 -5.08
C ALA A 14 -19.69 21.94 -6.03
N LEU A 15 -19.11 22.40 -7.13
CA LEU A 15 -18.16 21.63 -7.91
C LEU A 15 -16.92 21.44 -7.04
N SER A 16 -16.89 20.37 -6.23
CA SER A 16 -15.64 19.87 -5.69
C SER A 16 -14.84 19.30 -6.86
N ALA A 17 -13.97 20.12 -7.45
CA ALA A 17 -12.86 19.62 -8.22
C ALA A 17 -12.03 18.73 -7.27
N PHE A 18 -12.11 17.42 -7.45
CA PHE A 18 -11.23 16.48 -6.78
C PHE A 18 -9.81 16.78 -7.26
N GLY A 19 -9.07 17.57 -6.49
CA GLY A 19 -7.62 17.70 -6.66
C GLY A 19 -7.03 16.31 -6.45
N GLN A 20 -6.55 15.70 -7.52
CA GLN A 20 -5.76 14.48 -7.42
C GLN A 20 -4.46 14.85 -6.73
N ALA A 21 -4.09 14.11 -5.68
CA ALA A 21 -2.81 14.27 -5.00
C ALA A 21 -1.67 14.27 -6.05
N PRO A 22 -0.63 15.11 -5.89
CA PRO A 22 0.42 15.24 -6.89
C PRO A 22 1.08 13.89 -7.13
N THR A 23 0.83 13.31 -8.31
CA THR A 23 1.42 12.04 -8.72
C THR A 23 2.76 12.30 -9.38
N LEU A 24 3.82 11.68 -8.86
CA LEU A 24 5.12 11.62 -9.53
C LEU A 24 4.99 10.69 -10.75
N ARG A 25 4.77 11.28 -11.94
CA ARG A 25 4.85 10.54 -13.20
C ARG A 25 6.28 10.55 -13.71
N ILE A 26 6.96 9.40 -13.65
CA ILE A 26 8.21 9.18 -14.40
C ILE A 26 7.79 8.97 -15.86
N VAL A 27 7.87 10.01 -16.68
CA VAL A 27 7.70 9.89 -18.13
C VAL A 27 9.06 9.47 -18.69
N THR A 28 9.21 8.20 -19.00
CA THR A 28 10.29 7.74 -19.86
C THR A 28 9.88 8.05 -21.30
N GLU A 29 10.78 8.64 -22.10
CA GLU A 29 10.49 8.97 -23.52
C GLU A 29 10.13 7.71 -24.36
N VAL A 30 10.39 6.51 -23.80
CA VAL A 30 10.07 5.21 -24.40
C VAL A 30 9.52 4.27 -23.31
N PRO A 31 8.50 3.44 -23.57
CA PRO A 31 7.98 2.50 -22.57
C PRO A 31 9.05 1.44 -22.24
N ASN A 32 9.30 1.19 -20.94
CA ASN A 32 10.08 0.06 -20.40
C ASN A 32 11.61 0.19 -20.22
N LEU A 33 12.16 1.40 -20.09
CA LEU A 33 13.55 1.56 -19.59
C LEU A 33 13.55 2.28 -18.24
N PRO A 34 14.14 1.73 -17.16
CA PRO A 34 14.62 2.58 -16.07
C PRO A 34 15.74 3.43 -16.66
N SER A 35 15.46 4.69 -16.99
CA SER A 35 16.45 5.58 -17.57
C SER A 35 17.53 5.87 -16.52
N GLU A 36 18.69 5.24 -16.66
CA GLU A 36 19.90 5.69 -15.98
C GLU A 36 20.27 7.06 -16.57
N LEU A 37 20.22 8.10 -15.75
CA LEU A 37 20.61 9.44 -16.18
C LEU A 37 22.13 9.56 -16.06
N PHE A 38 22.77 10.22 -17.03
CA PHE A 38 24.21 10.50 -17.00
C PHE A 38 24.49 11.97 -17.29
N TYR A 39 25.52 12.53 -16.64
CA TYR A 39 26.15 13.80 -16.99
C TYR A 39 27.58 13.49 -17.47
N GLY A 40 27.77 13.47 -18.80
CA GLY A 40 28.96 12.88 -19.40
C GLY A 40 29.05 11.38 -19.09
N ASN A 41 30.17 10.94 -18.51
CA ASN A 41 30.38 9.55 -18.09
C ASN A 41 29.95 9.26 -16.64
N ILE A 42 29.34 10.23 -15.95
CA ILE A 42 28.94 10.10 -14.55
C ILE A 42 27.46 9.75 -14.48
N LYS A 43 27.14 8.60 -13.87
CA LYS A 43 25.74 8.24 -13.57
C LYS A 43 25.17 9.18 -12.51
N VAL A 44 24.10 9.89 -12.85
CA VAL A 44 23.38 10.78 -11.95
C VAL A 44 22.07 10.15 -11.50
N LYS A 45 21.71 10.38 -10.24
CA LYS A 45 20.41 9.98 -9.71
C LYS A 45 19.43 11.13 -9.94
N PRO A 46 18.23 10.88 -10.50
CA PRO A 46 17.23 11.92 -10.65
C PRO A 46 16.90 12.53 -9.28
N LEU A 47 17.01 13.85 -9.17
CA LEU A 47 16.53 14.61 -8.03
C LEU A 47 15.00 14.67 -8.09
N ARG A 48 14.34 14.39 -6.96
CA ARG A 48 12.91 14.67 -6.82
C ARG A 48 12.76 16.12 -6.41
N LEU A 49 12.19 16.93 -7.29
CA LEU A 49 11.89 18.34 -7.03
C LEU A 49 10.39 18.52 -6.82
N ARG A 50 10.01 19.51 -6.01
CA ARG A 50 8.61 19.91 -5.89
C ARG A 50 8.12 20.47 -7.22
N PRO A 51 6.91 20.11 -7.68
CA PRO A 51 6.37 20.61 -8.93
C PRO A 51 6.37 22.14 -8.98
N GLY A 52 6.91 22.71 -10.06
CA GLY A 52 6.97 24.15 -10.26
C GLY A 52 8.02 24.88 -9.42
N THR A 53 8.88 24.18 -8.68
CA THR A 53 9.99 24.79 -7.92
C THR A 53 11.31 24.04 -8.13
N ASN A 54 12.40 24.63 -7.63
CA ASN A 54 13.71 23.97 -7.54
C ASN A 54 13.99 23.41 -6.12
N THR A 55 12.93 23.22 -5.33
CA THR A 55 13.04 22.69 -3.97
C THR A 55 13.11 21.17 -4.03
N VAL A 56 14.16 20.60 -3.45
CA VAL A 56 14.33 19.14 -3.37
C VAL A 56 13.34 18.57 -2.35
N ILE A 57 12.66 17.47 -2.73
CA ILE A 57 11.84 16.67 -1.81
C ILE A 57 12.78 15.76 -1.02
N THR A 58 12.69 15.82 0.31
CA THR A 58 13.51 15.00 1.21
C THR A 58 12.69 13.92 1.90
N ILE A 59 13.36 12.92 2.49
CA ILE A 59 12.69 11.89 3.31
C ILE A 59 12.09 12.42 4.63
N ASN A 60 12.39 13.68 4.97
CA ASN A 60 11.84 14.36 6.13
C ASN A 60 10.58 15.17 5.82
N ASP A 61 10.27 15.35 4.54
CA ASP A 61 9.09 16.11 4.12
C ASP A 61 7.83 15.30 4.46
N SER A 62 6.90 15.90 5.19
CA SER A 62 5.70 15.23 5.70
C SER A 62 4.83 14.66 4.59
N ASP A 63 4.66 15.39 3.49
CA ASP A 63 3.90 14.94 2.34
C ASP A 63 4.53 13.75 1.63
N PHE A 64 5.86 13.74 1.49
CA PHE A 64 6.58 12.60 0.92
C PHE A 64 6.44 11.37 1.81
N PHE A 65 6.64 11.55 3.12
CA PHE A 65 6.47 10.48 4.10
C PHE A 65 5.06 9.87 4.05
N VAL A 66 4.01 10.70 4.06
CA VAL A 66 2.61 10.24 3.98
C VAL A 66 2.34 9.50 2.67
N ASN A 67 2.79 10.03 1.51
CA ASN A 67 2.64 9.32 0.24
C ASN A 67 3.29 7.93 0.28
N GLN A 68 4.47 7.81 0.90
CA GLN A 68 5.10 6.50 1.06
C GLN A 68 4.31 5.55 1.95
N GLN A 69 3.67 6.02 3.03
CA GLN A 69 2.82 5.15 3.84
C GLN A 69 1.67 4.54 3.01
N TYR A 70 1.00 5.36 2.19
CA TYR A 70 -0.05 4.88 1.30
C TYR A 70 0.45 3.88 0.24
N VAL A 71 1.59 4.14 -0.38
CA VAL A 71 2.13 3.22 -1.40
C VAL A 71 2.63 1.92 -0.77
N ASP A 72 3.36 2.01 0.34
CA ASP A 72 4.04 0.86 0.94
C ASP A 72 3.08 -0.07 1.67
N PHE A 73 2.05 0.46 2.33
CA PHE A 73 1.03 -0.37 3.01
C PHE A 73 -0.19 -0.64 2.13
N LEU A 74 -0.65 0.32 1.35
CA LEU A 74 -1.97 0.24 0.71
C LEU A 74 -1.91 0.08 -0.82
N SER A 75 -0.71 0.06 -1.41
CA SER A 75 -0.50 -0.07 -2.86
C SER A 75 -1.29 0.94 -3.70
N ARG A 76 -1.60 2.12 -3.13
CA ARG A 76 -2.36 3.17 -3.80
C ARG A 76 -1.86 4.57 -3.44
N PHE A 77 -2.31 5.55 -4.21
CA PHE A 77 -2.14 6.96 -3.85
C PHE A 77 -3.19 7.38 -2.82
N PRO A 78 -2.88 8.38 -1.98
CA PRO A 78 -3.84 8.89 -1.03
C PRO A 78 -5.01 9.59 -1.73
N ASP A 79 -6.19 9.47 -1.13
CA ASP A 79 -7.27 10.42 -1.33
C ASP A 79 -6.90 11.76 -0.67
N GLN A 80 -7.42 12.87 -1.21
CA GLN A 80 -7.05 14.22 -0.77
C GLN A 80 -7.34 14.44 0.73
N SER A 81 -8.49 13.98 1.22
CA SER A 81 -8.88 14.09 2.63
C SER A 81 -7.92 13.35 3.57
N GLY A 82 -7.58 12.11 3.24
CA GLY A 82 -6.64 11.31 4.02
C GLY A 82 -5.23 11.88 3.99
N PHE A 83 -4.77 12.32 2.82
CA PHE A 83 -3.48 13.00 2.68
C PHE A 83 -3.39 14.23 3.60
N ASP A 84 -4.37 15.13 3.50
CA ASP A 84 -4.41 16.36 4.30
C ASP A 84 -4.48 16.04 5.80
N PHE A 85 -5.26 15.04 6.19
CA PHE A 85 -5.34 14.61 7.59
C PHE A 85 -3.97 14.22 8.13
N TRP A 86 -3.26 13.29 7.49
CA TRP A 86 -1.97 12.78 7.98
C TRP A 86 -0.86 13.82 7.92
N VAL A 87 -0.83 14.66 6.87
CA VAL A 87 0.12 15.77 6.78
C VAL A 87 -0.12 16.76 7.92
N ASN A 88 -1.38 17.10 8.21
CA ASN A 88 -1.72 18.03 9.28
C ASN A 88 -1.42 17.46 10.69
N GLN A 89 -1.51 16.14 10.90
CA GLN A 89 -1.05 15.53 12.16
C GLN A 89 0.42 15.84 12.43
N ILE A 90 1.29 15.70 11.42
CA ILE A 90 2.72 16.00 11.55
C ILE A 90 2.95 17.51 11.64
N ALA A 91 2.25 18.31 10.82
CA ALA A 91 2.38 19.77 10.84
C ALA A 91 2.00 20.39 12.19
N SER A 92 1.06 19.77 12.92
CA SER A 92 0.61 20.23 14.24
C SER A 92 1.73 20.30 15.30
N CYS A 93 2.86 19.61 15.06
CA CYS A 93 4.05 19.66 15.91
C CYS A 93 4.84 20.97 15.83
N ASN A 94 4.54 21.89 14.91
CA ASN A 94 5.19 23.20 14.80
C ASN A 94 6.73 23.17 14.77
N GLY A 95 7.32 22.13 14.16
CA GLY A 95 8.78 21.97 14.05
C GLY A 95 9.47 21.28 15.22
N ASP A 96 8.74 20.87 16.27
CA ASP A 96 9.31 20.06 17.35
C ASP A 96 9.70 18.67 16.82
N ALA A 97 11.00 18.38 16.82
CA ALA A 97 11.55 17.13 16.30
C ALA A 97 11.07 15.88 17.06
N VAL A 98 10.84 15.98 18.38
CA VAL A 98 10.37 14.84 19.19
C VAL A 98 8.90 14.55 18.87
N CYS A 99 8.08 15.60 18.77
CA CYS A 99 6.70 15.46 18.35
C CYS A 99 6.58 14.88 16.93
N ILE A 100 7.38 15.39 15.97
CA ILE A 100 7.39 14.90 14.59
C ILE A 100 7.73 13.42 14.52
N ALA A 101 8.76 12.98 15.26
CA ALA A 101 9.11 11.56 15.32
C ALA A 101 7.94 10.72 15.84
N GLY A 102 7.32 11.13 16.95
CA GLY A 102 6.14 10.44 17.49
C GLY A 102 4.95 10.40 16.53
N GLN A 103 4.68 11.48 15.78
CA GLN A 103 3.61 11.49 14.78
C GLN A 103 3.89 10.58 13.60
N ARG A 104 5.16 10.44 13.19
CA ARG A 104 5.55 9.50 12.12
C ARG A 104 5.42 8.05 12.58
N ASP A 105 5.80 7.74 13.81
CA ASP A 105 5.62 6.42 14.40
C ASP A 105 4.13 6.07 14.49
N ASN A 106 3.31 6.99 15.02
CA ASN A 106 1.86 6.83 15.11
C ASN A 106 1.20 6.65 13.74
N SER A 107 1.59 7.47 12.76
CA SER A 107 1.08 7.36 11.40
C SER A 107 1.42 5.99 10.82
N SER A 108 2.69 5.57 10.87
CA SER A 108 3.11 4.26 10.34
C SER A 108 2.38 3.11 11.02
N GLY A 109 2.22 3.18 12.34
CA GLY A 109 1.42 2.23 13.11
C GLY A 109 -0.03 2.19 12.67
N ALA A 110 -0.65 3.34 12.41
CA ALA A 110 -2.04 3.42 11.94
C ALA A 110 -2.23 2.78 10.55
N PHE A 111 -1.30 2.97 9.61
CA PHE A 111 -1.36 2.29 8.31
C PHE A 111 -1.18 0.78 8.46
N PHE A 112 -0.19 0.34 9.22
CA PHE A 112 0.07 -1.09 9.46
C PHE A 112 -1.10 -1.79 10.17
N LEU A 113 -1.76 -1.13 11.12
CA LEU A 113 -2.89 -1.68 11.87
C LEU A 113 -4.24 -1.43 11.19
N SER A 114 -4.27 -0.72 10.05
CA SER A 114 -5.51 -0.44 9.34
C SER A 114 -6.16 -1.71 8.83
N ILE A 115 -7.50 -1.71 8.77
CA ILE A 115 -8.27 -2.81 8.15
C ILE A 115 -7.76 -3.08 6.74
N GLU A 116 -7.44 -2.02 5.98
CA GLU A 116 -6.98 -2.13 4.60
C GLU A 116 -5.70 -2.95 4.50
N PHE A 117 -4.68 -2.71 5.33
CA PHE A 117 -3.47 -3.54 5.33
C PHE A 117 -3.68 -4.92 5.98
N GLN A 118 -4.41 -4.98 7.10
CA GLN A 118 -4.64 -6.21 7.86
C GLN A 118 -5.39 -7.26 7.02
N GLU A 119 -6.34 -6.82 6.21
CA GLU A 119 -7.16 -7.69 5.35
C GLU A 119 -6.60 -7.84 3.93
N THR A 120 -5.47 -7.19 3.62
CA THR A 120 -4.78 -7.34 2.33
C THR A 120 -3.38 -7.89 2.48
N GLY A 121 -2.34 -7.05 2.60
CA GLY A 121 -0.94 -7.47 2.67
C GLY A 121 -0.65 -8.41 3.84
N TYR A 122 -1.20 -8.14 5.02
CA TYR A 122 -1.00 -9.05 6.15
C TYR A 122 -1.73 -10.40 5.97
N LEU A 123 -2.90 -10.39 5.32
CA LEU A 123 -3.60 -11.63 4.98
C LEU A 123 -2.80 -12.48 3.97
N VAL A 124 -2.17 -11.85 2.97
CA VAL A 124 -1.26 -12.52 2.03
C VAL A 124 -0.12 -13.19 2.78
N GLU A 125 0.58 -12.46 3.67
CA GLU A 125 1.66 -13.02 4.48
C GLU A 125 1.20 -14.24 5.29
N ARG A 126 0.03 -14.14 5.93
CA ARG A 126 -0.55 -15.22 6.73
C ARG A 126 -0.90 -16.45 5.90
N MET A 127 -1.39 -16.26 4.68
CA MET A 127 -1.68 -17.39 3.78
C MET A 127 -0.40 -18.13 3.39
N TYR A 128 0.69 -17.41 3.11
CA TYR A 128 2.01 -18.02 2.90
C TYR A 128 2.54 -18.73 4.15
N LYS A 129 2.40 -18.11 5.33
CA LYS A 129 2.78 -18.71 6.61
C LYS A 129 2.06 -20.03 6.86
N VAL A 130 0.74 -20.07 6.67
CA VAL A 130 -0.06 -21.28 6.88
C VAL A 130 0.27 -22.35 5.83
N ALA A 131 0.52 -21.96 4.57
CA ALA A 131 0.81 -22.92 3.51
C ALA A 131 2.23 -23.49 3.57
N TYR A 132 3.22 -22.73 4.07
CA TYR A 132 4.63 -23.11 3.92
C TYR A 132 5.45 -23.01 5.21
N GLY A 133 4.84 -22.60 6.32
CA GLY A 133 5.50 -22.40 7.60
C GLY A 133 6.49 -21.22 7.60
N ASP A 134 7.48 -21.32 8.48
CA ASP A 134 8.51 -20.32 8.68
C ASP A 134 9.90 -20.83 8.25
N ALA A 135 10.70 -19.92 7.69
CA ALA A 135 12.14 -20.07 7.61
C ALA A 135 12.79 -19.49 8.88
N THR A 136 13.86 -20.13 9.34
CA THR A 136 14.67 -19.61 10.44
C THR A 136 15.96 -18.98 9.92
N GLY A 137 16.38 -17.88 10.56
CA GLY A 137 17.64 -17.19 10.27
C GLY A 137 18.26 -16.61 11.53
N THR A 138 19.55 -16.27 11.49
CA THR A 138 20.23 -15.65 12.63
C THR A 138 20.28 -14.13 12.44
N SER A 139 19.77 -13.39 13.42
CA SER A 139 19.95 -11.93 13.51
C SER A 139 21.02 -11.59 14.53
N THR A 140 21.85 -10.61 14.21
CA THR A 140 22.85 -10.02 15.11
C THR A 140 22.47 -8.60 15.54
N PHE A 141 21.27 -8.13 15.19
CA PHE A 141 20.79 -6.82 15.59
C PHE A 141 20.48 -6.82 17.10
N GLY A 142 21.20 -5.99 17.86
CA GLY A 142 21.16 -6.01 19.33
C GLY A 142 21.97 -7.19 19.88
N THR A 143 21.31 -8.35 20.04
CA THR A 143 21.93 -9.60 20.50
C THR A 143 21.71 -10.71 19.48
N THR A 144 22.58 -11.73 19.47
CA THR A 144 22.39 -12.89 18.58
C THR A 144 21.12 -13.65 18.97
N HIS A 145 20.18 -13.78 18.03
CA HIS A 145 18.93 -14.52 18.21
C HIS A 145 18.47 -15.17 16.90
N THR A 146 17.62 -16.18 17.03
CA THR A 146 16.95 -16.81 15.87
C THR A 146 15.70 -16.01 15.52
N LEU A 147 15.56 -15.66 14.25
CA LEU A 147 14.34 -15.12 13.66
C LEU A 147 13.56 -16.26 13.01
N SER A 148 12.24 -16.26 13.18
CA SER A 148 11.29 -17.10 12.45
C SER A 148 10.45 -16.17 11.57
N VAL A 149 10.51 -16.35 10.25
CA VAL A 149 9.80 -15.51 9.28
C VAL A 149 9.06 -16.37 8.27
N PRO A 150 7.84 -16.02 7.85
CA PRO A 150 7.11 -16.83 6.87
C PRO A 150 7.86 -17.00 5.55
N ILE A 151 7.69 -18.16 4.92
CA ILE A 151 8.34 -18.47 3.64
C ILE A 151 7.61 -17.81 2.47
N VAL A 152 7.76 -16.50 2.37
CA VAL A 152 7.23 -15.66 1.29
C VAL A 152 8.35 -14.86 0.63
N ARG A 153 8.41 -14.85 -0.70
CA ARG A 153 9.38 -14.03 -1.45
C ARG A 153 8.80 -12.67 -1.76
N ARG A 154 9.64 -11.65 -1.88
CA ARG A 154 9.20 -10.32 -2.35
C ARG A 154 8.49 -10.38 -3.72
N SER A 155 8.95 -11.25 -4.61
CA SER A 155 8.34 -11.46 -5.94
C SER A 155 6.97 -12.13 -5.89
N GLU A 156 6.58 -12.68 -4.74
CA GLU A 156 5.27 -13.26 -4.49
C GLU A 156 4.40 -12.26 -3.72
N PHE A 157 4.94 -11.72 -2.61
CA PHE A 157 4.22 -10.82 -1.72
C PHE A 157 3.69 -9.56 -2.41
N LEU A 158 4.51 -8.90 -3.23
CA LEU A 158 4.13 -7.63 -3.86
C LEU A 158 2.98 -7.77 -4.86
N PRO A 159 3.04 -8.67 -5.87
CA PRO A 159 1.92 -8.83 -6.79
C PRO A 159 0.65 -9.34 -6.08
N ASP A 160 0.78 -10.24 -5.10
CA ASP A 160 -0.37 -10.79 -4.37
C ASP A 160 -1.04 -9.72 -3.50
N THR A 161 -0.26 -8.84 -2.86
CA THR A 161 -0.80 -7.69 -2.11
C THR A 161 -1.51 -6.72 -3.05
N LEU A 162 -1.00 -6.51 -4.26
CA LEU A 162 -1.64 -5.66 -5.26
C LEU A 162 -2.97 -6.26 -5.75
N GLU A 163 -3.04 -7.57 -6.01
CA GLU A 163 -4.29 -8.26 -6.35
C GLU A 163 -5.31 -8.10 -5.22
N MET A 164 -4.89 -8.36 -3.99
CA MET A 164 -5.76 -8.32 -2.82
C MET A 164 -6.31 -6.91 -2.53
N SER A 165 -5.49 -5.88 -2.69
CA SER A 165 -5.85 -4.47 -2.43
C SER A 165 -6.53 -3.78 -3.61
N ASN A 166 -6.62 -4.42 -4.78
CA ASN A 166 -7.09 -3.78 -6.00
C ASN A 166 -8.51 -3.18 -5.85
N GLY A 167 -8.61 -1.85 -5.98
CA GLY A 167 -9.88 -1.12 -5.86
C GLY A 167 -10.45 -1.03 -4.45
N VAL A 168 -9.72 -1.47 -3.43
CA VAL A 168 -10.15 -1.38 -2.03
C VAL A 168 -9.78 -0.01 -1.48
N VAL A 169 -10.79 0.72 -1.01
CA VAL A 169 -10.61 1.93 -0.19
C VAL A 169 -11.61 1.84 0.95
N VAL A 170 -11.13 1.56 2.15
CA VAL A 170 -12.00 1.36 3.31
C VAL A 170 -12.81 2.63 3.59
N GLY A 171 -14.12 2.46 3.74
CA GLY A 171 -15.06 3.56 3.96
C GLY A 171 -15.77 4.07 2.71
N GLN A 172 -15.33 3.70 1.50
CA GLN A 172 -16.07 3.98 0.26
C GLN A 172 -17.27 3.04 0.08
N PRO A 173 -18.36 3.45 -0.58
CA PRO A 173 -19.48 2.54 -0.83
C PRO A 173 -19.03 1.21 -1.45
N ASN A 174 -19.58 0.09 -0.95
CA ASN A 174 -19.31 -1.27 -1.45
C ASN A 174 -17.87 -1.81 -1.26
N TRP A 175 -17.01 -1.14 -0.47
CA TRP A 175 -15.62 -1.56 -0.28
C TRP A 175 -15.48 -2.99 0.26
N GLN A 176 -16.38 -3.43 1.14
CA GLN A 176 -16.36 -4.76 1.73
C GLN A 176 -16.58 -5.85 0.67
N THR A 177 -17.53 -5.65 -0.24
CA THR A 177 -17.80 -6.62 -1.31
C THR A 177 -16.63 -6.68 -2.29
N VAL A 178 -15.99 -5.56 -2.61
CA VAL A 178 -14.76 -5.55 -3.43
C VAL A 178 -13.66 -6.36 -2.74
N LEU A 179 -13.41 -6.09 -1.46
CA LEU A 179 -12.41 -6.80 -0.68
C LEU A 179 -12.69 -8.31 -0.61
N GLU A 180 -13.92 -8.73 -0.33
CA GLU A 180 -14.26 -10.16 -0.26
C GLU A 180 -14.16 -10.84 -1.63
N ASN A 181 -14.52 -10.17 -2.71
CA ASN A 181 -14.31 -10.70 -4.06
C ASN A 181 -12.82 -10.90 -4.35
N ASN A 182 -11.96 -9.94 -3.98
CA ASN A 182 -10.52 -10.05 -4.15
C ASN A 182 -9.94 -11.21 -3.33
N LYS A 183 -10.37 -11.37 -2.07
CA LYS A 183 -9.95 -12.48 -1.20
C LYS A 183 -10.31 -13.85 -1.80
N VAL A 184 -11.53 -13.99 -2.30
CA VAL A 184 -11.99 -15.24 -2.92
C VAL A 184 -11.20 -15.53 -4.20
N ALA A 185 -10.98 -14.52 -5.05
CA ALA A 185 -10.20 -14.66 -6.28
C ALA A 185 -8.76 -15.11 -5.95
N PHE A 186 -8.10 -14.38 -5.04
CA PHE A 186 -6.75 -14.70 -4.59
C PHE A 186 -6.65 -16.10 -3.98
N ALA A 187 -7.57 -16.48 -3.10
CA ALA A 187 -7.54 -17.79 -2.47
C ALA A 187 -7.68 -18.93 -3.48
N ASN A 188 -8.56 -18.78 -4.47
CA ASN A 188 -8.73 -19.75 -5.56
C ASN A 188 -7.47 -19.84 -6.43
N ASP A 189 -6.87 -18.71 -6.81
CA ASP A 189 -5.60 -18.69 -7.54
C ASP A 189 -4.50 -19.37 -6.73
N PHE A 190 -4.32 -18.95 -5.47
CA PHE A 190 -3.26 -19.40 -4.57
C PHE A 190 -3.22 -20.92 -4.42
N VAL A 191 -4.37 -21.58 -4.19
CA VAL A 191 -4.42 -23.04 -4.03
C VAL A 191 -4.24 -23.80 -5.35
N SER A 192 -4.43 -23.13 -6.49
CA SER A 192 -4.20 -23.70 -7.82
C SER A 192 -2.74 -23.65 -8.26
N ARG A 193 -1.89 -22.87 -7.57
CA ARG A 193 -0.47 -22.70 -7.90
C ARG A 193 0.29 -24.02 -7.75
N ALA A 194 1.20 -24.29 -8.68
CA ALA A 194 2.03 -25.49 -8.67
C ALA A 194 2.81 -25.68 -7.35
N ARG A 195 3.25 -24.58 -6.72
CA ARG A 195 3.93 -24.63 -5.41
C ARG A 195 3.00 -25.13 -4.31
N PHE A 196 1.73 -24.70 -4.31
CA PHE A 196 0.74 -25.16 -3.34
C PHE A 196 0.39 -26.63 -3.58
N SER A 197 0.05 -27.01 -4.81
CA SER A 197 -0.31 -28.40 -5.14
C SER A 197 0.85 -29.39 -4.97
N SER A 198 2.11 -28.93 -5.05
CA SER A 198 3.29 -29.76 -4.76
C SER A 198 3.51 -29.96 -3.26
N ALA A 199 3.17 -28.97 -2.44
CA ALA A 199 3.21 -29.08 -0.98
C ALA A 199 2.03 -29.89 -0.43
N PHE A 200 0.86 -29.72 -1.04
CA PHE A 200 -0.40 -30.34 -0.64
C PHE A 200 -1.00 -31.13 -1.81
N ALA A 201 -0.55 -32.38 -1.96
CA ALA A 201 -1.02 -33.24 -3.04
C ALA A 201 -2.54 -33.46 -2.96
N THR A 202 -3.23 -33.44 -4.11
CA THR A 202 -4.68 -33.68 -4.18
C THR A 202 -5.09 -35.10 -3.79
N SER A 203 -4.13 -36.00 -3.58
CA SER A 203 -4.32 -37.34 -3.06
C SER A 203 -4.41 -37.41 -1.52
N LEU A 204 -4.09 -36.33 -0.81
CA LEU A 204 -4.21 -36.29 0.65
C LEU A 204 -5.69 -36.40 1.06
N THR A 205 -5.95 -37.14 2.13
CA THR A 205 -7.27 -37.10 2.77
C THR A 205 -7.47 -35.73 3.47
N PRO A 206 -8.71 -35.31 3.74
CA PRO A 206 -8.96 -34.06 4.47
C PRO A 206 -8.21 -33.95 5.79
N ALA A 207 -8.11 -35.05 6.55
CA ALA A 207 -7.36 -35.06 7.81
C ALA A 207 -5.85 -34.82 7.58
N GLN A 208 -5.25 -35.53 6.63
CA GLN A 208 -3.84 -35.36 6.29
C GLN A 208 -3.52 -33.95 5.76
N PHE A 209 -4.45 -33.35 5.01
CA PHE A 209 -4.31 -31.98 4.54
C PHE A 209 -4.31 -30.98 5.70
N VAL A 210 -5.25 -31.12 6.65
CA VAL A 210 -5.32 -30.27 7.85
C VAL A 210 -4.06 -30.46 8.70
N ASP A 211 -3.64 -31.70 8.95
CA ASP A 211 -2.42 -31.99 9.70
C ASP A 211 -1.19 -31.36 9.03
N ALA A 212 -1.12 -31.35 7.70
CA ALA A 212 -0.02 -30.72 6.96
C ALA A 212 -0.03 -29.17 7.02
N LEU A 213 -1.19 -28.53 7.25
CA LEU A 213 -1.28 -27.07 7.39
C LEU A 213 -0.90 -26.56 8.79
N PHE A 214 -1.04 -27.40 9.81
CA PHE A 214 -0.86 -27.00 11.23
C PHE A 214 0.23 -27.78 11.98
N GLY A 215 0.83 -28.78 11.34
CA GLY A 215 1.81 -29.71 11.92
C GLY A 215 3.26 -29.26 11.87
#